data_AF-A0A1Y1LAR0-F1
#
_entry.id   AF-A0A1Y1LAR0-F1
#
_cell.length_a   1.000
_cell.length_b   1.000
_cell.length_c   1.000
_cell.angle_alpha   90.00
_cell.angle_beta   90.00
_cell.angle_gamma   90.00
#
_symmetry.space_group_name_H-M   'P 1'
#
loop_
_entity.id
_entity.type
_entity.pdbx_description
1 polymer ?
#
loop_
_entity_poly.entity_id
_entity_poly.type
_entity_poly.pdbx_seq_one_letter_code
_entity_poly.pdbx_strand_id
1 'polypeptide(L)'
;MNNSYNIENEKGDMKGSWWKRRSKMEKKLTILSILALAVIVILVIVIIIFFTRAPDVCLSASCVHVTNHLLDHMDPDVDPCEDFYEFACGGFMDNVQLDDDYVKTINTFMEDTVQDRIRGIIEEPEEDDDPRSIANAKRLYRACMNLTAIEEKGLRLIKDSIRQIGGWPLLENSNWKEKDFDWKTATYKLRELGYGFQFFIVMRIKPDENDPSKRIIMLHSPWSSLSRTDSNEEERLFELYVDIAEVFEVDKNRARNEYREVIDFMKTLFITPEETKDLDDKYDPLTISELQYKFRDVPWLEYINRLQFPAPNISYEQIVTVSDSPYFIRLQNALRRTPKRYFTH
;
A
#
# COMPACT_ATOMS: atom_id res chain seq x y z
N MET A 1 46.34 -108.49 -19.22
CA MET A 1 45.71 -109.40 -20.22
C MET A 1 44.74 -108.58 -21.03
N ASN A 2 44.97 -108.53 -22.35
CA ASN A 2 44.16 -107.84 -23.35
C ASN A 2 42.69 -108.27 -23.31
N ASN A 3 41.75 -107.34 -23.48
CA ASN A 3 41.08 -107.20 -24.78
C ASN A 3 40.30 -105.88 -24.89
N SER A 4 40.62 -105.13 -25.94
CA SER A 4 39.91 -103.96 -26.45
C SER A 4 38.56 -104.35 -27.08
N TYR A 5 37.59 -103.43 -27.09
CA TYR A 5 36.83 -103.02 -28.29
C TYR A 5 36.00 -101.74 -28.01
N ASN A 6 36.63 -100.60 -28.27
CA ASN A 6 36.19 -99.48 -29.11
C ASN A 6 34.69 -99.27 -29.48
N ILE A 7 34.29 -97.98 -29.36
CA ILE A 7 33.59 -97.12 -30.36
C ILE A 7 32.16 -96.60 -30.02
N GLU A 8 32.12 -95.25 -30.02
CA GLU A 8 31.09 -94.29 -30.44
C GLU A 8 29.97 -93.74 -29.53
N ASN A 9 29.88 -92.41 -29.65
CA ASN A 9 28.91 -91.47 -29.09
C ASN A 9 27.51 -91.67 -29.70
N GLU A 10 26.47 -91.38 -28.92
CA GLU A 10 25.26 -90.76 -29.47
C GLU A 10 24.55 -89.87 -28.43
N LYS A 11 24.46 -88.58 -28.75
CA LYS A 11 23.58 -87.61 -28.08
C LYS A 11 22.13 -87.99 -28.42
N GLY A 12 21.38 -88.50 -27.45
CA GLY A 12 19.96 -88.80 -27.56
C GLY A 12 19.09 -87.70 -26.95
N ASP A 13 18.42 -86.94 -27.81
CA ASP A 13 17.46 -85.87 -27.55
C ASP A 13 16.19 -86.41 -26.83
N MET A 14 15.84 -85.85 -25.67
CA MET A 14 14.56 -86.12 -24.98
C MET A 14 13.82 -84.82 -24.65
N LYS A 15 13.26 -84.17 -25.69
CA LYS A 15 12.25 -83.10 -25.55
C LYS A 15 10.87 -83.55 -26.05
N GLY A 16 10.23 -84.44 -25.30
CA GLY A 16 8.80 -84.71 -25.46
C GLY A 16 7.98 -83.70 -24.66
N SER A 17 7.24 -82.80 -25.33
CA SER A 17 6.38 -81.80 -24.69
C SER A 17 5.49 -82.43 -23.61
N TRP A 18 5.61 -81.94 -22.37
CA TRP A 18 4.86 -82.34 -21.17
C TRP A 18 3.35 -82.44 -21.40
N TRP A 19 2.83 -81.67 -22.36
CA TRP A 19 1.43 -81.65 -22.79
C TRP A 19 0.97 -82.92 -23.52
N LYS A 20 1.86 -83.63 -24.22
CA LYS A 20 1.50 -84.81 -25.04
C LYS A 20 1.14 -86.04 -24.18
N ARG A 21 1.58 -86.12 -22.93
CA ARG A 21 1.38 -87.28 -22.02
C ARG A 21 0.08 -87.26 -21.20
N ARG A 22 -0.65 -86.14 -21.19
CA ARG A 22 -1.87 -85.96 -20.37
C ARG A 22 -3.14 -86.47 -21.04
N SER A 23 -4.06 -87.01 -20.25
CA SER A 23 -5.38 -87.48 -20.72
C SER A 23 -6.24 -86.31 -21.25
N LYS A 24 -7.27 -86.61 -22.06
CA LYS A 24 -8.18 -85.57 -22.58
C LYS A 24 -8.86 -84.77 -21.46
N MET A 25 -9.14 -85.40 -20.31
CA MET A 25 -9.71 -84.72 -19.13
C MET A 25 -8.70 -83.82 -18.43
N GLU A 26 -7.47 -84.27 -18.22
CA GLU A 26 -6.43 -83.48 -17.55
C GLU A 26 -6.08 -82.21 -18.34
N LYS A 27 -6.07 -82.29 -19.67
CA LYS A 27 -5.89 -81.12 -20.56
C LYS A 27 -7.00 -80.10 -20.37
N LYS A 28 -8.27 -80.54 -20.31
CA LYS A 28 -9.42 -79.66 -20.05
C LYS A 28 -9.34 -79.01 -18.67
N LEU A 29 -8.96 -79.76 -17.64
CA LEU A 29 -8.84 -79.24 -16.28
C LEU A 29 -7.70 -78.22 -16.16
N THR A 30 -6.55 -78.45 -16.82
CA THR A 30 -5.47 -77.46 -16.86
C THR A 30 -5.84 -76.19 -17.60
N ILE A 31 -6.58 -76.31 -18.71
CA ILE A 31 -7.07 -75.14 -19.46
C ILE A 31 -8.06 -74.35 -18.59
N LEU A 32 -9.00 -75.03 -17.92
CA LEU A 32 -9.95 -74.39 -17.01
C LEU A 32 -9.26 -73.72 -15.82
N SER A 33 -8.25 -74.35 -15.23
CA SER A 33 -7.46 -73.77 -14.15
C SER A 33 -6.67 -72.54 -14.61
N ILE A 34 -6.08 -72.57 -15.81
CA ILE A 34 -5.36 -71.42 -16.38
C ILE A 34 -6.35 -70.28 -16.69
N LEU A 35 -7.52 -70.59 -17.24
CA LEU A 35 -8.57 -69.60 -17.50
C LEU A 35 -9.09 -68.97 -16.21
N ALA A 36 -9.36 -69.77 -15.18
CA ALA A 36 -9.78 -69.27 -13.88
C ALA A 36 -8.71 -68.37 -13.24
N LEU A 37 -7.44 -68.76 -13.32
CA LEU A 37 -6.33 -67.98 -12.80
C LEU A 37 -6.13 -66.67 -13.61
N ALA A 38 -6.30 -66.71 -14.93
CA ALA A 38 -6.29 -65.52 -15.77
C ALA A 38 -7.43 -64.55 -15.41
N VAL A 39 -8.65 -65.06 -15.15
CA VAL A 39 -9.78 -64.24 -14.71
C VAL A 39 -9.49 -63.58 -13.35
N ILE A 40 -8.93 -64.33 -12.40
CA ILE A 40 -8.54 -63.78 -11.08
C ILE A 40 -7.48 -62.68 -11.24
N VAL A 41 -6.45 -62.91 -12.07
CA VAL A 41 -5.41 -61.91 -12.34
C VAL A 41 -6.01 -60.66 -12.98
N ILE A 42 -6.94 -60.80 -13.94
CA ILE A 42 -7.63 -59.67 -14.56
C ILE A 42 -8.45 -58.90 -13.51
N LEU A 43 -9.20 -59.60 -12.65
CA LEU A 43 -9.98 -58.95 -11.58
C LEU A 43 -9.08 -58.18 -10.60
N VAL A 44 -7.96 -58.77 -10.20
CA VAL A 44 -6.97 -58.11 -9.34
C VAL A 44 -6.38 -56.87 -10.03
N ILE A 45 -6.04 -56.96 -11.33
CA ILE A 45 -5.55 -55.81 -12.11
C ILE A 45 -6.62 -54.70 -12.19
N VAL A 46 -7.88 -55.05 -12.45
CA VAL A 46 -8.99 -54.07 -12.50
C VAL A 46 -9.19 -53.38 -11.15
N ILE A 47 -9.14 -54.14 -10.06
CA ILE A 47 -9.23 -53.61 -8.70
C ILE A 47 -8.06 -52.68 -8.42
N ILE A 48 -6.83 -53.10 -8.73
CA ILE A 48 -5.64 -52.25 -8.57
C ILE A 48 -5.80 -50.97 -9.37
N ILE A 49 -6.16 -51.03 -10.66
CA ILE A 49 -6.38 -49.84 -11.50
C ILE A 49 -7.44 -48.91 -10.89
N PHE A 50 -8.54 -49.46 -10.38
CA PHE A 50 -9.61 -48.68 -9.75
C PHE A 50 -9.13 -47.97 -8.47
N PHE A 51 -8.33 -48.63 -7.63
CA PHE A 51 -7.82 -48.05 -6.38
C PHE A 51 -6.53 -47.24 -6.52
N THR A 52 -5.76 -47.41 -7.60
CA THR A 52 -4.56 -46.60 -7.90
C THR A 52 -4.86 -45.37 -8.74
N ARG A 53 -6.08 -45.22 -9.23
CA ARG A 53 -6.50 -44.01 -9.94
C ARG A 53 -6.64 -42.90 -8.91
N ALA A 54 -5.75 -41.90 -8.98
CA ALA A 54 -5.94 -40.67 -8.23
C ALA A 54 -7.31 -40.07 -8.59
N PRO A 55 -8.05 -39.49 -7.63
CA PRO A 55 -9.31 -38.82 -7.93
C PRO A 55 -9.05 -37.71 -8.96
N ASP A 56 -9.92 -37.59 -9.96
CA ASP A 56 -9.83 -36.56 -11.02
C ASP A 56 -10.07 -35.14 -10.45
N VAL A 57 -10.55 -35.04 -9.20
CA VAL A 57 -10.85 -33.78 -8.50
C VAL A 57 -9.98 -33.66 -7.25
N CYS A 58 -9.44 -32.47 -7.02
CA CYS A 58 -8.67 -32.17 -5.82
C CYS A 58 -9.59 -32.07 -4.59
N LEU A 59 -9.40 -32.94 -3.61
CA LEU A 59 -10.12 -32.94 -2.33
C LEU A 59 -9.24 -32.57 -1.13
N SER A 60 -8.10 -31.91 -1.39
CA SER A 60 -7.28 -31.37 -0.31
C SER A 60 -8.05 -30.26 0.43
N ALA A 61 -7.77 -30.07 1.71
CA ALA A 61 -8.38 -28.99 2.50
C ALA A 61 -8.17 -27.61 1.84
N SER A 62 -6.99 -27.39 1.24
CA SER A 62 -6.69 -26.16 0.50
C SER A 62 -7.57 -26.00 -0.75
N CYS A 63 -7.81 -27.07 -1.50
CA CYS A 63 -8.66 -27.02 -2.69
C CYS A 63 -10.10 -26.71 -2.31
N VAL A 64 -10.65 -27.38 -1.30
CA VAL A 64 -12.02 -27.12 -0.82
C VAL A 64 -12.16 -25.69 -0.31
N HIS A 65 -11.19 -25.19 0.44
CA HIS A 65 -11.20 -23.83 0.96
C HIS A 65 -11.22 -22.78 -0.17
N VAL A 66 -10.34 -22.91 -1.17
CA VAL A 66 -10.29 -21.99 -2.31
C VAL A 66 -11.55 -22.09 -3.18
N THR A 67 -12.07 -23.30 -3.40
CA THR A 67 -13.30 -23.49 -4.18
C THR A 67 -14.49 -22.82 -3.50
N ASN A 68 -14.67 -22.98 -2.18
CA ASN A 68 -15.75 -22.30 -1.47
C ASN A 68 -15.60 -20.77 -1.55
N HIS A 69 -14.39 -20.25 -1.30
CA HIS A 69 -14.13 -18.81 -1.42
C HIS A 69 -14.48 -18.29 -2.83
N LEU A 70 -14.15 -19.03 -3.88
CA LEU A 70 -14.49 -18.66 -5.25
C LEU A 70 -16.01 -18.65 -5.47
N LEU A 71 -16.71 -19.70 -5.04
CA LEU A 71 -18.16 -19.82 -5.21
C LEU A 71 -18.92 -18.75 -4.43
N ASP A 72 -18.42 -18.33 -3.26
CA ASP A 72 -19.04 -17.26 -2.46
C ASP A 72 -19.03 -15.89 -3.16
N HIS A 73 -18.10 -15.67 -4.11
CA HIS A 73 -17.95 -14.40 -4.83
C HIS A 73 -18.62 -14.39 -6.21
N MET A 74 -18.86 -15.58 -6.78
CA MET A 74 -19.42 -15.74 -8.13
C MET A 74 -20.95 -15.71 -8.12
N ASP A 75 -21.55 -15.21 -9.21
CA ASP A 75 -22.96 -15.42 -9.53
C ASP A 75 -23.08 -16.41 -10.70
N PRO A 76 -23.38 -17.70 -10.45
CA PRO A 76 -23.46 -18.71 -11.49
C PRO A 76 -24.72 -18.59 -12.38
N ASP A 77 -25.69 -17.74 -12.03
CA ASP A 77 -26.91 -17.56 -12.80
C ASP A 77 -26.72 -16.61 -14.01
N VAL A 78 -25.60 -15.90 -14.07
CA VAL A 78 -25.22 -15.00 -15.17
C VAL A 78 -24.36 -15.73 -16.21
N ASP A 79 -24.62 -15.50 -17.50
CA ASP A 79 -23.79 -16.07 -18.57
C ASP A 79 -22.42 -15.36 -18.63
N PRO A 80 -21.29 -16.07 -18.42
CA PRO A 80 -19.96 -15.47 -18.50
C PRO A 80 -19.60 -14.90 -19.88
N CYS A 81 -20.29 -15.31 -20.95
CA CYS A 81 -20.09 -14.77 -22.30
C CYS A 81 -20.75 -13.41 -22.51
N GLU A 82 -21.76 -13.09 -21.70
CA GLU A 82 -22.53 -11.84 -21.78
C GLU A 82 -22.01 -10.82 -20.77
N ASP A 83 -21.84 -11.21 -19.50
CA ASP A 83 -21.26 -10.38 -18.45
C ASP A 83 -20.37 -11.19 -17.51
N PHE A 84 -19.10 -11.30 -17.89
CA PHE A 84 -18.10 -12.01 -17.08
C PHE A 84 -17.86 -11.36 -15.73
N TYR A 85 -18.05 -10.04 -15.61
CA TYR A 85 -17.81 -9.34 -14.35
C TYR A 85 -18.87 -9.72 -13.31
N GLU A 86 -20.15 -9.67 -13.70
CA GLU A 86 -21.24 -10.09 -12.82
C GLU A 86 -21.16 -11.59 -12.51
N PHE A 87 -20.88 -12.45 -13.50
CA PHE A 87 -20.67 -13.88 -13.24
C PHE A 87 -19.55 -14.15 -12.23
N ALA A 88 -18.44 -13.42 -12.32
CA ALA A 88 -17.28 -13.64 -11.46
C ALA A 88 -17.39 -12.96 -10.08
N CYS A 89 -18.13 -11.86 -9.97
CA CYS A 89 -18.13 -10.97 -8.79
C CYS A 89 -19.53 -10.65 -8.22
N GLY A 90 -20.61 -11.08 -8.85
CA GLY A 90 -21.99 -10.74 -8.44
C GLY A 90 -22.29 -11.16 -7.01
N GLY A 91 -21.93 -12.40 -6.63
CA GLY A 91 -22.06 -12.88 -5.26
C GLY A 91 -21.26 -12.06 -4.24
N PHE A 92 -20.10 -11.51 -4.60
CA PHE A 92 -19.37 -10.57 -3.74
C PHE A 92 -20.16 -9.28 -3.54
N MET A 93 -20.70 -8.70 -4.61
CA MET A 93 -21.46 -7.44 -4.54
C MET A 93 -22.73 -7.57 -3.70
N ASP A 94 -23.40 -8.72 -3.77
CA ASP A 94 -24.60 -9.01 -2.96
C ASP A 94 -24.31 -9.14 -1.46
N ASN A 95 -23.13 -9.66 -1.12
CA ASN A 95 -22.75 -9.95 0.27
C ASN A 95 -22.02 -8.81 0.96
N VAL A 96 -21.48 -7.85 0.21
CA VAL A 96 -20.73 -6.71 0.76
C VAL A 96 -21.68 -5.59 1.17
N GLN A 97 -21.80 -5.37 2.48
CA GLN A 97 -22.43 -4.16 3.00
C GLN A 97 -21.46 -2.99 2.85
N LEU A 98 -21.81 -2.02 2.02
CA LEU A 98 -21.10 -0.75 1.95
C LEU A 98 -21.51 0.09 3.16
N ASP A 99 -20.54 0.47 3.98
CA ASP A 99 -20.70 1.54 4.96
C ASP A 99 -20.39 2.86 4.23
N ASP A 100 -21.07 3.96 4.60
CA ASP A 100 -21.06 5.23 3.85
C ASP A 100 -19.66 5.83 3.58
N ASP A 101 -18.62 5.36 4.27
CA ASP A 101 -17.29 5.97 4.28
C ASP A 101 -16.21 5.24 3.44
N TYR A 102 -16.46 4.04 2.90
CA TYR A 102 -15.41 3.27 2.21
C TYR A 102 -15.86 2.43 1.00
N VAL A 103 -15.05 2.45 -0.06
CA VAL A 103 -15.14 1.50 -1.18
C VAL A 103 -14.55 0.17 -0.74
N LYS A 104 -15.37 -0.88 -0.67
CA LYS A 104 -14.91 -2.25 -0.35
C LYS A 104 -14.55 -3.00 -1.63
N THR A 105 -13.33 -3.54 -1.67
CA THR A 105 -12.81 -4.39 -2.76
C THR A 105 -12.16 -5.65 -2.16
N ILE A 106 -11.84 -6.65 -2.98
CA ILE A 106 -11.10 -7.84 -2.50
C ILE A 106 -9.78 -7.42 -1.80
N ASN A 107 -9.10 -6.39 -2.31
CA ASN A 107 -7.87 -5.89 -1.69
C ASN A 107 -8.13 -5.30 -0.30
N THR A 108 -9.23 -4.59 -0.08
CA THR A 108 -9.54 -4.04 1.25
C THR A 108 -9.81 -5.15 2.26
N PHE A 109 -10.51 -6.22 1.88
CA PHE A 109 -10.71 -7.39 2.77
C PHE A 109 -9.39 -8.07 3.15
N MET A 110 -8.45 -8.18 2.20
CA MET A 110 -7.12 -8.70 2.48
C MET A 110 -6.33 -7.77 3.40
N GLU A 111 -6.39 -6.47 3.16
CA GLU A 111 -5.78 -5.44 4.02
C GLU A 111 -6.36 -5.51 5.44
N ASP A 112 -7.68 -5.56 5.60
CA ASP A 112 -8.37 -5.68 6.89
C ASP A 112 -7.89 -6.92 7.66
N THR A 113 -7.84 -8.08 6.99
CA THR A 113 -7.34 -9.33 7.61
C THR A 113 -5.89 -9.18 8.08
N VAL A 114 -5.05 -8.48 7.33
CA VAL A 114 -3.66 -8.21 7.71
C VAL A 114 -3.62 -7.22 8.88
N GLN A 115 -4.41 -6.15 8.84
CA GLN A 115 -4.49 -5.16 9.91
C GLN A 115 -4.98 -5.79 11.22
N ASP A 116 -5.97 -6.68 11.18
CA ASP A 116 -6.45 -7.40 12.36
C ASP A 116 -5.38 -8.30 12.97
N ARG A 117 -4.58 -8.98 12.13
CA ARG A 117 -3.43 -9.77 12.61
C ARG A 117 -2.36 -8.88 13.23
N ILE A 118 -2.03 -7.76 12.59
CA ILE A 118 -1.08 -6.78 13.13
C ILE A 118 -1.60 -6.24 14.46
N ARG A 119 -2.88 -5.90 14.53
CA ARG A 119 -3.57 -5.44 15.73
C ARG A 119 -3.43 -6.43 16.87
N GLY A 120 -3.69 -7.72 16.61
CA GLY A 120 -3.50 -8.78 17.61
C GLY A 120 -2.08 -8.79 18.20
N ILE A 121 -1.05 -8.62 17.35
CA ILE A 121 0.35 -8.58 17.80
C ILE A 121 0.68 -7.32 18.60
N ILE A 122 0.18 -6.14 18.19
CA ILE A 122 0.53 -4.87 18.85
C ILE A 122 -0.30 -4.61 20.13
N GLU A 123 -1.42 -5.30 20.32
CA GLU A 123 -2.25 -5.27 21.53
C GLU A 123 -1.71 -6.18 22.65
N GLU A 124 -0.87 -7.15 22.31
CA GLU A 124 -0.19 -8.00 23.30
C GLU A 124 0.67 -7.17 24.27
N PRO A 125 0.84 -7.64 25.52
CA PRO A 125 1.79 -7.03 26.43
C PRO A 125 3.19 -7.01 25.82
N GLU A 126 3.99 -6.04 26.26
CA GLU A 126 5.40 -5.97 25.90
C GLU A 126 6.16 -7.07 26.65
N GLU A 127 6.94 -7.87 25.93
CA GLU A 127 7.76 -8.96 26.48
C GLU A 127 9.23 -8.52 26.61
N ASP A 128 9.99 -9.13 27.52
CA ASP A 128 11.39 -8.73 27.78
C ASP A 128 12.33 -8.99 26.59
N ASP A 129 11.98 -9.94 25.73
CA ASP A 129 12.71 -10.31 24.52
C ASP A 129 12.14 -9.68 23.23
N ASP A 130 11.12 -8.81 23.34
CA ASP A 130 10.60 -8.07 22.20
C ASP A 130 11.74 -7.25 21.54
N PRO A 131 11.93 -7.37 20.20
CA PRO A 131 12.79 -6.46 19.49
C PRO A 131 12.35 -5.02 19.73
N ARG A 132 13.31 -4.10 19.89
CA ARG A 132 13.03 -2.68 20.19
C ARG A 132 12.00 -2.05 19.24
N SER A 133 12.00 -2.44 17.96
CA SER A 133 11.02 -1.98 16.98
C SER A 133 9.59 -2.40 17.33
N ILE A 134 9.39 -3.65 17.77
CA ILE A 134 8.09 -4.19 18.17
C ILE A 134 7.62 -3.56 19.48
N ALA A 135 8.50 -3.48 20.48
CA ALA A 135 8.20 -2.81 21.74
C ALA A 135 7.76 -1.35 21.52
N ASN A 136 8.46 -0.61 20.64
CA ASN A 136 8.08 0.76 20.28
C ASN A 136 6.72 0.84 19.57
N ALA A 137 6.43 -0.09 18.66
CA ALA A 137 5.14 -0.16 17.99
C ALA A 137 3.99 -0.42 18.99
N LYS A 138 4.15 -1.40 19.90
CA LYS A 138 3.21 -1.69 21.00
C LYS A 138 2.99 -0.46 21.89
N ARG A 139 4.05 0.28 22.23
CA ARG A 139 3.96 1.51 23.04
C ARG A 139 3.24 2.63 22.30
N LEU A 140 3.55 2.84 21.01
CA LEU A 140 2.89 3.84 20.17
C LEU A 140 1.39 3.56 20.03
N TYR A 141 1.03 2.30 19.80
CA TYR A 141 -0.36 1.85 19.73
C TYR A 141 -1.10 2.16 21.04
N ARG A 142 -0.55 1.75 22.19
CA ARG A 142 -1.13 2.04 23.52
C ARG A 142 -1.29 3.55 23.78
N ALA A 143 -0.34 4.37 23.32
CA ALA A 143 -0.45 5.82 23.45
C ALA A 143 -1.57 6.40 22.57
N CYS A 144 -1.79 5.85 21.37
CA CYS A 144 -2.87 6.23 20.47
C CYS A 144 -4.26 5.85 21.02
N MET A 145 -4.38 4.65 21.61
CA MET A 145 -5.66 4.14 22.12
C MET A 145 -6.08 4.73 23.46
N ASN A 146 -5.21 5.45 24.16
CA ASN A 146 -5.52 6.04 25.46
C ASN A 146 -6.31 7.36 25.31
N LEU A 147 -7.60 7.24 25.01
CA LEU A 147 -8.51 8.38 24.84
C LEU A 147 -8.56 9.27 26.09
N THR A 148 -8.50 8.71 27.30
CA THR A 148 -8.50 9.50 28.54
C THR A 148 -7.30 10.46 28.60
N ALA A 149 -6.10 9.99 28.25
CA ALA A 149 -4.91 10.85 28.23
C ALA A 149 -4.93 11.87 27.08
N ILE A 150 -5.60 11.55 25.97
CA ILE A 150 -5.79 12.47 24.84
C ILE A 150 -6.75 13.60 25.27
N GLU A 151 -7.90 13.26 25.82
CA GLU A 151 -8.93 14.22 26.27
C GLU A 151 -8.44 15.10 27.42
N GLU A 152 -7.68 14.55 28.38
CA GLU A 152 -7.09 15.34 29.48
C GLU A 152 -6.14 16.44 28.96
N LYS A 153 -5.39 16.15 27.89
CA LYS A 153 -4.51 17.14 27.26
C LYS A 153 -5.29 18.10 26.37
N GLY A 154 -6.33 17.61 25.70
CA GLY A 154 -7.20 18.36 24.79
C GLY A 154 -6.40 19.23 23.81
N LEU A 155 -6.91 20.44 23.56
CA LEU A 155 -6.28 21.39 22.64
C LEU A 155 -5.00 22.05 23.16
N ARG A 156 -4.58 21.78 24.41
CA ARG A 156 -3.40 22.43 24.98
C ARG A 156 -2.15 22.10 24.18
N LEU A 157 -1.96 20.85 23.79
CA LEU A 157 -0.79 20.41 23.03
C LEU A 157 -0.65 21.18 21.71
N ILE A 158 -1.73 21.25 20.94
CA ILE A 158 -1.71 21.93 19.64
C ILE A 158 -1.63 23.45 19.80
N LYS A 159 -2.32 24.04 20.80
CA LYS A 159 -2.21 25.49 21.12
C LYS A 159 -0.76 25.85 21.53
N ASP A 160 -0.05 24.99 22.25
CA ASP A 160 1.35 25.21 22.62
C ASP A 160 2.29 25.10 21.41
N SER A 161 2.07 24.14 20.50
CA SER A 161 2.80 24.07 19.23
C SER A 161 2.57 25.31 18.35
N ILE A 162 1.32 25.79 18.24
CA ILE A 162 0.94 27.01 17.51
C ILE A 162 1.70 28.23 18.05
N ARG A 163 1.75 28.40 19.37
CA ARG A 163 2.50 29.51 19.99
C ARG A 163 3.99 29.45 19.67
N GLN A 164 4.58 28.26 19.68
CA GLN A 164 6.01 28.10 19.39
C GLN A 164 6.36 28.53 17.96
N ILE A 165 5.46 28.31 16.99
CA ILE A 165 5.71 28.61 15.58
C ILE A 165 5.37 30.07 15.20
N GLY A 166 4.94 30.91 16.14
CA GLY A 166 4.66 32.34 15.91
C GLY A 166 3.19 32.72 16.05
N GLY A 167 2.36 31.81 16.58
CA GLY A 167 0.97 32.08 16.91
C GLY A 167 0.01 31.95 15.73
N TRP A 168 -1.27 31.99 16.05
CA TRP A 168 -2.35 31.97 15.06
C TRP A 168 -3.24 33.21 15.26
N PRO A 169 -3.27 34.16 14.29
CA PRO A 169 -3.98 35.44 14.42
C PRO A 169 -5.45 35.28 14.80
N LEU A 170 -6.10 34.21 14.33
CA LEU A 170 -7.48 33.90 14.62
C LEU A 170 -7.72 33.60 16.12
N LEU A 171 -6.71 33.04 16.81
CA LEU A 171 -6.74 32.80 18.25
C LEU A 171 -6.32 34.03 19.06
N GLU A 172 -5.32 34.77 18.59
CA GLU A 172 -4.62 35.79 19.36
C GLU A 172 -5.11 37.23 19.12
N ASN A 173 -5.92 37.46 18.08
CA ASN A 173 -6.50 38.76 17.74
C ASN A 173 -5.46 39.88 17.66
N SER A 174 -5.71 41.00 18.34
CA SER A 174 -4.84 42.17 18.40
C SER A 174 -3.50 41.91 19.10
N ASN A 175 -3.35 40.78 19.81
CA ASN A 175 -2.09 40.44 20.45
C ASN A 175 -1.08 39.86 19.44
N TRP A 176 -1.57 39.32 18.33
CA TRP A 176 -0.71 38.83 17.26
C TRP A 176 -0.13 39.99 16.45
N LYS A 177 1.17 39.94 16.20
CA LYS A 177 1.91 41.00 15.51
C LYS A 177 2.56 40.46 14.25
N GLU A 178 2.10 40.96 13.11
CA GLU A 178 2.58 40.53 11.80
C GLU A 178 4.10 40.64 11.61
N LYS A 179 4.70 41.68 12.19
CA LYS A 179 6.15 41.89 12.15
C LYS A 179 6.97 40.80 12.84
N ASP A 180 6.37 40.12 13.83
CA ASP A 180 7.05 39.12 14.66
C ASP A 180 6.91 37.70 14.05
N PHE A 181 6.09 37.56 12.99
CA PHE A 181 5.87 36.29 12.29
C PHE A 181 6.69 36.17 11.00
N ASP A 182 7.27 35.00 10.80
CA ASP A 182 7.94 34.58 9.57
C ASP A 182 7.63 33.11 9.26
N TRP A 183 6.99 32.85 8.12
CA TRP A 183 6.51 31.51 7.74
C TRP A 183 7.65 30.49 7.58
N LYS A 184 8.86 30.92 7.20
CA LYS A 184 10.02 30.03 7.06
C LYS A 184 10.46 29.55 8.44
N THR A 185 10.60 30.48 9.38
CA THR A 185 10.90 30.18 10.78
C THR A 185 9.83 29.27 11.40
N ALA A 186 8.55 29.52 11.11
CA ALA A 186 7.44 28.65 11.52
C ALA A 186 7.62 27.21 10.98
N THR A 187 7.97 27.08 9.69
CA THR A 187 8.23 25.78 9.05
C THR A 187 9.41 25.05 9.70
N TYR A 188 10.51 25.74 10.00
CA TYR A 188 11.67 25.14 10.68
C TYR A 188 11.30 24.61 12.06
N LYS A 189 10.55 25.39 12.84
CA LYS A 189 10.10 24.99 14.16
C LYS A 189 9.13 23.82 14.12
N LEU A 190 8.22 23.77 13.14
CA LEU A 190 7.36 22.61 12.94
C LEU A 190 8.19 21.34 12.72
N ARG A 191 9.22 21.42 11.88
CA ARG A 191 10.15 20.31 11.65
C ARG A 191 10.88 19.89 12.93
N GLU A 192 11.37 20.84 13.72
CA GLU A 192 12.04 20.60 15.01
C GLU A 192 11.11 19.96 16.04
N LEU A 193 9.83 20.33 16.04
CA LEU A 193 8.78 19.73 16.86
C LEU A 193 8.33 18.34 16.38
N GLY A 194 8.86 17.87 15.24
CA GLY A 194 8.54 16.56 14.67
C GLY A 194 7.34 16.55 13.73
N TYR A 195 6.76 17.71 13.39
CA TYR A 195 5.70 17.80 12.39
C TYR A 195 6.30 17.74 10.97
N GLY A 196 5.72 16.90 10.12
CA GLY A 196 6.06 16.80 8.69
C GLY A 196 5.42 17.89 7.82
N PHE A 197 5.00 19.01 8.41
CA PHE A 197 4.18 20.00 7.73
C PHE A 197 5.02 20.97 6.88
N GLN A 198 4.64 21.13 5.62
CA GLN A 198 5.35 21.92 4.62
C GLN A 198 4.37 22.88 3.93
N PHE A 199 4.18 24.08 4.49
CA PHE A 199 3.14 25.06 4.10
C PHE A 199 3.08 25.37 2.60
N PHE A 200 4.19 25.92 2.07
CA PHE A 200 4.24 26.43 0.70
C PHE A 200 5.14 25.62 -0.22
N ILE A 201 6.04 24.81 0.33
CA ILE A 201 7.09 24.17 -0.46
C ILE A 201 7.28 22.76 0.09
N VAL A 202 6.90 21.78 -0.73
CA VAL A 202 7.12 20.38 -0.38
C VAL A 202 8.51 19.99 -0.84
N MET A 203 9.28 19.41 0.08
CA MET A 203 10.62 18.91 -0.15
C MET A 203 10.62 17.39 0.00
N ARG A 204 11.00 16.69 -1.06
CA ARG A 204 11.13 15.22 -1.09
C ARG A 204 12.51 14.82 -1.60
N ILE A 205 12.98 13.67 -1.13
CA ILE A 205 14.17 13.03 -1.68
C ILE A 205 13.67 11.88 -2.56
N LYS A 206 13.93 11.94 -3.85
CA LYS A 206 13.54 10.89 -4.81
C LYS A 206 14.74 10.37 -5.60
N PRO A 207 14.65 9.18 -6.23
CA PRO A 207 15.63 8.78 -7.24
C PRO A 207 15.76 9.85 -8.33
N ASP A 208 16.98 10.11 -8.78
CA ASP A 208 17.23 11.00 -9.91
C ASP A 208 16.72 10.36 -11.21
N GLU A 209 16.09 11.16 -12.07
CA GLU A 209 15.46 10.66 -13.30
C GLU A 209 16.48 10.26 -14.37
N ASN A 210 17.63 10.93 -14.41
CA ASN A 210 18.72 10.60 -15.33
C ASN A 210 19.62 9.49 -14.79
N ASP A 211 19.70 9.36 -13.46
CA ASP A 211 20.49 8.33 -12.79
C ASP A 211 19.81 7.81 -11.51
N PRO A 212 18.94 6.78 -11.62
CA PRO A 212 18.19 6.25 -10.47
C PRO A 212 19.05 5.68 -9.32
N SER A 213 20.36 5.48 -9.56
CA SER A 213 21.32 5.10 -8.51
C SER A 213 21.62 6.26 -7.55
N LYS A 214 21.35 7.50 -7.96
CA LYS A 214 21.49 8.71 -7.16
C LYS A 214 20.15 9.13 -6.54
N ARG A 215 20.24 10.07 -5.59
CA ARG A 215 19.08 10.73 -4.98
C ARG A 215 19.20 12.22 -5.20
N ILE A 216 18.07 12.85 -5.51
CA ILE A 216 17.96 14.29 -5.73
C ILE A 216 16.90 14.86 -4.81
N ILE A 217 17.14 16.10 -4.34
CA ILE A 217 16.15 16.88 -3.61
C ILE A 217 15.19 17.49 -4.64
N MET A 218 13.92 17.15 -4.52
CA MET A 218 12.83 17.68 -5.33
C MET A 218 12.04 18.71 -4.51
N LEU A 219 11.80 19.87 -5.10
CA LEU A 219 10.95 20.93 -4.57
C LEU A 219 9.71 21.04 -5.45
N HIS A 220 8.54 20.96 -4.85
CA HIS A 220 7.28 21.05 -5.58
C HIS A 220 6.21 21.78 -4.78
N SER A 221 5.13 22.15 -5.46
CA SER A 221 3.94 22.75 -4.85
C SER A 221 3.25 21.74 -3.92
N PRO A 222 2.71 22.16 -2.77
CA PRO A 222 1.90 21.29 -1.95
C PRO A 222 0.61 20.89 -2.66
N TRP A 223 0.07 19.74 -2.29
CA TRP A 223 -1.27 19.36 -2.74
C TRP A 223 -2.30 20.22 -2.03
N SER A 224 -3.30 20.67 -2.78
CA SER A 224 -4.43 21.43 -2.25
C SER A 224 -5.72 20.87 -2.83
N SER A 225 -6.68 20.52 -1.98
CA SER A 225 -8.01 20.09 -2.42
C SER A 225 -8.67 21.16 -3.29
N LEU A 226 -8.47 22.45 -2.98
CA LEU A 226 -8.99 23.59 -3.77
C LEU A 226 -8.59 23.56 -5.25
N SER A 227 -7.50 22.87 -5.62
CA SER A 227 -7.10 22.77 -7.03
C SER A 227 -8.07 21.94 -7.87
N ARG A 228 -8.87 21.05 -7.25
CA ARG A 228 -9.69 20.03 -7.93
C ARG A 228 -11.17 20.09 -7.59
N THR A 229 -11.62 21.03 -6.77
CA THR A 229 -12.96 21.02 -6.19
C THR A 229 -13.98 21.77 -7.04
N ASP A 230 -15.17 21.19 -7.17
CA ASP A 230 -16.33 21.95 -7.63
C ASP A 230 -16.80 22.95 -6.55
N SER A 231 -17.80 23.78 -6.89
CA SER A 231 -18.31 24.79 -5.95
C SER A 231 -18.88 24.21 -4.66
N ASN A 232 -19.41 22.99 -4.68
CA ASN A 232 -19.99 22.35 -3.49
C ASN A 232 -18.89 21.81 -2.57
N GLU A 233 -17.85 21.21 -3.14
CA GLU A 233 -16.71 20.73 -2.36
C GLU A 233 -15.89 21.89 -1.75
N GLU A 234 -15.78 23.01 -2.46
CA GLU A 234 -15.17 24.23 -1.93
C GLU A 234 -15.92 24.73 -0.69
N GLU A 235 -17.26 24.81 -0.77
CA GLU A 235 -18.10 25.23 0.37
C GLU A 235 -17.96 24.28 1.57
N ARG A 236 -17.88 22.97 1.32
CA ARG A 236 -17.64 21.97 2.38
C ARG A 236 -16.28 22.18 3.05
N LEU A 237 -15.23 22.46 2.28
CA LEU A 237 -13.90 22.75 2.82
C LEU A 237 -13.90 24.05 3.63
N PHE A 238 -14.58 25.08 3.14
CA PHE A 238 -14.73 26.35 3.85
C PHE A 238 -15.41 26.15 5.21
N GLU A 239 -16.54 25.44 5.25
CA GLU A 239 -17.24 25.19 6.51
C GLU A 239 -16.44 24.26 7.45
N LEU A 240 -15.66 23.30 6.92
CA LEU A 240 -14.72 22.50 7.72
C LEU A 240 -13.68 23.39 8.43
N TYR A 241 -13.11 24.38 7.74
CA TYR A 241 -12.17 25.33 8.36
C TYR A 241 -12.84 26.16 9.46
N VAL A 242 -14.07 26.61 9.23
CA VAL A 242 -14.86 27.34 10.22
C VAL A 242 -15.14 26.48 11.46
N ASP A 243 -15.51 25.21 11.27
CA ASP A 243 -15.79 24.29 12.36
C ASP A 243 -14.51 23.92 13.15
N ILE A 244 -13.37 23.76 12.48
CA ILE A 244 -12.07 23.61 13.14
C ILE A 244 -11.80 24.83 14.02
N ALA A 245 -11.99 26.05 13.52
CA ALA A 245 -11.81 27.24 14.34
C ALA A 245 -12.78 27.31 15.53
N GLU A 246 -14.04 26.88 15.36
CA GLU A 246 -14.99 26.79 16.47
C GLU A 246 -14.50 25.83 17.57
N VAL A 247 -13.92 24.69 17.21
CA VAL A 247 -13.30 23.76 18.18
C VAL A 247 -12.22 24.48 19.00
N PHE A 248 -11.48 25.39 18.39
CA PHE A 248 -10.51 26.25 19.08
C PHE A 248 -11.12 27.43 19.87
N GLU A 249 -12.45 27.45 20.02
CA GLU A 249 -13.25 28.47 20.71
C GLU A 249 -13.24 29.83 19.99
N VAL A 250 -13.14 29.80 18.65
CA VAL A 250 -13.23 31.00 17.81
C VAL A 250 -14.68 31.24 17.40
N ASP A 251 -15.16 32.48 17.56
CA ASP A 251 -16.44 32.91 16.98
C ASP A 251 -16.57 32.58 15.47
N LYS A 252 -17.65 31.90 15.08
CA LYS A 252 -17.88 31.46 13.68
C LYS A 252 -17.90 32.60 12.67
N ASN A 253 -18.49 33.74 13.00
CA ASN A 253 -18.59 34.85 12.04
C ASN A 253 -17.22 35.46 11.76
N ARG A 254 -16.40 35.58 12.80
CA ARG A 254 -14.99 35.96 12.66
C ARG A 254 -14.20 34.93 11.85
N ALA A 255 -14.34 33.64 12.16
CA ALA A 255 -13.70 32.57 11.41
C ALA A 255 -14.06 32.63 9.92
N ARG A 256 -15.35 32.76 9.59
CA ARG A 256 -15.83 32.90 8.20
C ARG A 256 -15.20 34.08 7.48
N ASN A 257 -15.10 35.23 8.13
CA ASN A 257 -14.49 36.42 7.51
C ASN A 257 -13.00 36.21 7.22
N GLU A 258 -12.26 35.61 8.16
CA GLU A 258 -10.83 35.36 7.97
C GLU A 258 -10.57 34.27 6.93
N TYR A 259 -11.33 33.16 6.96
CA TYR A 259 -11.13 32.06 6.02
C TYR A 259 -11.51 32.37 4.58
N ARG A 260 -12.42 33.33 4.33
CA ARG A 260 -12.66 33.80 2.96
C ARG A 260 -11.38 34.36 2.34
N GLU A 261 -10.66 35.19 3.09
CA GLU A 261 -9.39 35.77 2.66
C GLU A 261 -8.28 34.71 2.53
N VAL A 262 -8.29 33.70 3.40
CA VAL A 262 -7.37 32.55 3.31
C VAL A 262 -7.64 31.74 2.03
N ILE A 263 -8.89 31.42 1.74
CA ILE A 263 -9.27 30.69 0.51
C ILE A 263 -8.91 31.52 -0.72
N ASP A 264 -9.22 32.81 -0.74
CA ASP A 264 -8.85 33.70 -1.85
C ASP A 264 -7.33 33.71 -2.06
N PHE A 265 -6.54 33.80 -0.98
CA PHE A 265 -5.09 33.65 -1.05
C PHE A 265 -4.68 32.29 -1.62
N MET A 266 -5.24 31.17 -1.14
CA MET A 266 -4.93 29.84 -1.65
C MET A 266 -5.27 29.70 -3.15
N LYS A 267 -6.38 30.27 -3.61
CA LYS A 267 -6.76 30.31 -5.04
C LYS A 267 -5.78 31.09 -5.90
N THR A 268 -5.04 32.06 -5.34
CA THR A 268 -3.96 32.72 -6.09
C THR A 268 -2.72 31.83 -6.28
N LEU A 269 -2.55 30.81 -5.44
CA LEU A 269 -1.41 29.90 -5.47
C LEU A 269 -1.69 28.67 -6.36
N PHE A 270 -2.82 28.03 -6.14
CA PHE A 270 -3.20 26.77 -6.79
C PHE A 270 -4.08 27.04 -8.01
N ILE A 271 -3.68 26.43 -9.13
CA ILE A 271 -4.39 26.51 -10.41
C ILE A 271 -5.17 25.22 -10.67
N THR A 272 -5.97 25.20 -11.74
CA THR A 272 -6.84 24.08 -12.09
C THR A 272 -6.06 22.82 -12.49
N PRO A 273 -6.68 21.62 -12.41
CA PRO A 273 -5.99 20.35 -12.61
C PRO A 273 -5.51 20.14 -14.05
N GLU A 274 -6.13 20.85 -15.01
CA GLU A 274 -5.75 20.83 -16.42
C GLU A 274 -4.40 21.52 -16.65
N GLU A 275 -4.07 22.54 -15.85
CA GLU A 275 -2.77 23.20 -15.90
C GLU A 275 -1.69 22.45 -15.11
N THR A 276 -2.07 21.55 -14.17
CA THR A 276 -1.12 20.77 -13.36
C THR A 276 -0.74 19.41 -13.94
N LYS A 277 -1.53 18.85 -14.88
CA LYS A 277 -1.29 17.51 -15.48
C LYS A 277 0.10 17.35 -16.10
N ASP A 278 0.71 18.44 -16.57
CA ASP A 278 2.04 18.43 -17.20
C ASP A 278 3.15 18.97 -16.27
N LEU A 279 2.84 19.30 -15.01
CA LEU A 279 3.78 19.98 -14.10
C LEU A 279 4.47 19.04 -13.10
N ASP A 280 3.80 17.98 -12.64
CA ASP A 280 4.37 17.08 -11.61
C ASP A 280 5.55 16.23 -12.14
N ASP A 281 5.66 16.06 -13.46
CA ASP A 281 6.72 15.28 -14.13
C ASP A 281 7.82 16.14 -14.75
N LYS A 282 7.85 17.45 -14.49
CA LYS A 282 8.86 18.32 -15.10
C LYS A 282 10.19 18.24 -14.34
N TYR A 283 11.18 17.61 -14.95
CA TYR A 283 12.56 17.59 -14.46
C TYR A 283 13.30 18.89 -14.85
N ASP A 284 13.51 19.78 -13.87
CA ASP A 284 14.27 21.04 -14.03
C ASP A 284 15.42 21.09 -12.99
N PRO A 285 16.57 20.44 -13.28
CA PRO A 285 17.69 20.40 -12.36
C PRO A 285 18.40 21.76 -12.32
N LEU A 286 18.62 22.28 -11.12
CA LEU A 286 19.27 23.55 -10.83
C LEU A 286 20.26 23.36 -9.67
N THR A 287 21.37 24.09 -9.68
CA THR A 287 22.15 24.31 -8.46
C THR A 287 21.36 25.17 -7.47
N ILE A 288 21.67 25.08 -6.17
CA ILE A 288 21.06 25.98 -5.18
C ILE A 288 21.38 27.45 -5.49
N SER A 289 22.54 27.76 -6.05
CA SER A 289 22.88 29.09 -6.56
C SER A 289 21.90 29.58 -7.64
N GLU A 290 21.62 28.76 -8.64
CA GLU A 290 20.66 29.09 -9.72
C GLU A 290 19.23 29.17 -9.19
N LEU A 291 18.85 28.28 -8.28
CA LEU A 291 17.57 28.32 -7.59
C LEU A 291 17.38 29.64 -6.84
N GLN A 292 18.42 30.10 -6.13
CA GLN A 292 18.42 31.36 -5.41
C GLN A 292 18.31 32.57 -6.33
N TYR A 293 18.92 32.51 -7.51
CA TYR A 293 18.81 33.56 -8.52
C TYR A 293 17.40 33.63 -9.13
N LYS A 294 16.83 32.47 -9.46
CA LYS A 294 15.49 32.30 -10.06
C LYS A 294 14.39 32.66 -9.05
N PHE A 295 14.53 32.20 -7.82
CA PHE A 295 13.57 32.41 -6.74
C PHE A 295 14.21 33.07 -5.52
N ARG A 296 14.03 34.39 -5.35
CA ARG A 296 14.82 35.22 -4.43
C ARG A 296 14.26 35.35 -3.01
N ASP A 297 12.97 35.10 -2.82
CA ASP A 297 12.30 35.39 -1.54
C ASP A 297 12.52 34.31 -0.46
N VAL A 298 13.10 33.18 -0.85
CA VAL A 298 13.43 32.07 0.03
C VAL A 298 14.96 31.95 0.13
N PRO A 299 15.54 31.88 1.34
CA PRO A 299 16.97 31.62 1.54
C PRO A 299 17.23 30.11 1.34
N TRP A 300 17.30 29.64 0.10
CA TRP A 300 17.20 28.21 -0.22
C TRP A 300 18.23 27.31 0.45
N LEU A 301 19.48 27.76 0.54
CA LEU A 301 20.52 26.99 1.21
C LEU A 301 20.19 26.76 2.70
N GLU A 302 19.77 27.81 3.39
CA GLU A 302 19.34 27.72 4.79
C GLU A 302 18.08 26.85 4.89
N TYR A 303 17.09 27.13 4.05
CA TYR A 303 15.79 26.48 4.07
C TYR A 303 15.93 24.96 3.93
N ILE A 304 16.66 24.50 2.91
CA ILE A 304 16.87 23.06 2.67
C ILE A 304 17.67 22.43 3.81
N ASN A 305 18.75 23.08 4.27
CA ASN A 305 19.57 22.57 5.38
C ASN A 305 18.78 22.42 6.69
N ARG A 306 17.87 23.36 7.00
CA ARG A 306 17.02 23.29 8.19
C ARG A 306 15.98 22.17 8.09
N LEU A 307 15.44 21.92 6.91
CA LEU A 307 14.41 20.90 6.73
C LEU A 307 14.95 19.47 6.62
N GLN A 308 16.16 19.29 6.09
CA GLN A 308 16.75 17.97 5.90
C GLN A 308 17.37 17.37 7.17
N PHE A 309 17.41 18.11 8.29
CA PHE A 309 17.92 17.59 9.56
C PHE A 309 17.25 16.24 9.93
N PRO A 310 18.04 15.21 10.33
CA PRO A 310 19.47 15.25 10.71
C PRO A 310 20.49 14.99 9.58
N ALA A 311 20.11 15.10 8.31
CA ALA A 311 21.03 14.91 7.19
C ALA A 311 22.17 15.95 7.18
N PRO A 312 23.34 15.61 6.61
CA PRO A 312 24.46 16.54 6.47
C PRO A 312 24.08 17.81 5.70
N ASN A 313 24.71 18.92 6.06
CA ASN A 313 24.51 20.18 5.34
C ASN A 313 25.04 20.08 3.91
N ILE A 314 24.30 20.67 2.98
CA ILE A 314 24.66 20.82 1.58
C ILE A 314 25.27 22.20 1.30
N SER A 315 25.83 22.37 0.11
CA SER A 315 26.44 23.63 -0.36
C SER A 315 25.62 24.25 -1.49
N TYR A 316 26.00 25.46 -1.90
CA TYR A 316 25.39 26.17 -3.04
C TYR A 316 25.50 25.43 -4.38
N GLU A 317 26.44 24.50 -4.52
CA GLU A 317 26.65 23.68 -5.73
C GLU A 317 25.76 22.43 -5.76
N GLN A 318 25.00 22.15 -4.70
CA GLN A 318 24.11 21.00 -4.67
C GLN A 318 23.03 21.14 -5.76
N ILE A 319 22.85 20.08 -6.55
CA ILE A 319 21.79 20.00 -7.55
C ILE A 319 20.48 19.59 -6.86
N VAL A 320 19.42 20.32 -7.20
CA VAL A 320 18.03 20.09 -6.79
C VAL A 320 17.15 20.19 -8.03
N THR A 321 15.92 19.69 -7.97
CA THR A 321 14.97 19.79 -9.09
C THR A 321 13.68 20.46 -8.65
N VAL A 322 13.07 21.25 -9.55
CA VAL A 322 11.82 22.00 -9.30
C VAL A 322 10.76 21.60 -10.32
N SER A 323 9.70 20.91 -9.90
CA SER A 323 8.66 20.44 -10.84
C SER A 323 7.68 21.54 -11.26
N ASP A 324 7.17 22.32 -10.29
CA ASP A 324 6.13 23.32 -10.53
C ASP A 324 6.68 24.76 -10.55
N SER A 325 7.58 25.06 -11.49
CA SER A 325 8.14 26.42 -11.65
C SER A 325 7.06 27.53 -11.71
N PRO A 326 5.93 27.39 -12.42
CA PRO A 326 4.85 28.38 -12.40
C PRO A 326 4.28 28.67 -11.01
N TYR A 327 4.08 27.65 -10.18
CA TYR A 327 3.67 27.84 -8.79
C TYR A 327 4.67 28.67 -8.00
N PHE A 328 5.97 28.39 -8.10
CA PHE A 328 6.98 29.17 -7.37
C PHE A 328 7.00 30.65 -7.78
N ILE A 329 6.68 30.96 -9.06
CA ILE A 329 6.50 32.35 -9.51
C ILE A 329 5.27 32.99 -8.85
N ARG A 330 4.12 32.30 -8.84
CA ARG A 330 2.90 32.79 -8.17
C ARG A 330 3.12 32.96 -6.67
N LEU A 331 3.76 32.00 -6.03
CA LEU A 331 4.09 32.02 -4.60
C LEU A 331 4.88 33.28 -4.24
N GLN A 332 5.94 33.61 -4.98
CA GLN A 332 6.70 34.84 -4.71
C GLN A 332 5.86 36.11 -4.83
N ASN A 333 5.00 36.18 -5.85
CA ASN A 333 4.13 37.33 -6.04
C ASN A 333 3.08 37.43 -4.92
N ALA A 334 2.50 36.31 -4.52
CA ALA A 334 1.48 36.23 -3.48
C ALA A 334 2.09 36.57 -2.09
N LEU A 335 3.24 36.01 -1.75
CA LEU A 335 3.93 36.25 -0.48
C LEU A 335 4.31 37.73 -0.27
N ARG A 336 4.56 38.48 -1.35
CA ARG A 336 4.88 39.92 -1.28
C ARG A 336 3.66 40.83 -1.11
N ARG A 337 2.50 40.39 -1.57
CA ARG A 337 1.27 41.22 -1.64
C ARG A 337 0.28 40.90 -0.52
N THR A 338 0.40 39.72 0.06
CA THR A 338 -0.57 39.20 1.02
C THR A 338 -0.09 39.46 2.45
N PRO A 339 -0.95 39.99 3.34
CA PRO A 339 -0.63 40.11 4.76
C PRO A 339 -0.25 38.75 5.36
N LYS A 340 0.80 38.70 6.19
CA LYS A 340 1.33 37.42 6.68
C LYS A 340 0.37 36.66 7.58
N ARG A 341 -0.67 37.31 8.09
CA ARG A 341 -1.71 36.66 8.90
C ARG A 341 -2.35 35.48 8.15
N TYR A 342 -2.46 35.57 6.83
CA TYR A 342 -3.05 34.52 6.01
C TYR A 342 -2.10 33.35 5.74
N PHE A 343 -0.82 33.47 6.10
CA PHE A 343 0.18 32.39 5.95
C PHE A 343 0.21 31.44 7.17
N THR A 344 -0.62 31.70 8.18
CA THR A 344 -0.64 30.99 9.46
C THR A 344 -1.70 29.89 9.51
N HIS A 345 -2.48 29.76 8.43
CA HIS A 345 -3.49 28.75 8.18
C HIS A 345 -2.93 27.75 7.18
#